data_AF-A0A3M2SSC4-F1
#
_entry.id   AF-A0A3M2SSC4-F1
#
_cell.length_a   1.000
_cell.length_b   1.000
_cell.length_c   1.000
_cell.angle_alpha   90.00
_cell.angle_beta   90.00
_cell.angle_gamma   90.00
#
_symmetry.space_group_name_H-M   'P 1'
#
loop_
_entity.id
_entity.type
_entity.pdbx_description
1 polymer ?
#
loop_
_entity_poly.entity_id
_entity_poly.type
_entity_poly.pdbx_seq_one_letter_code
_entity_poly.pdbx_strand_id
1 'polypeptide(L)' 'MPQKKHKPEEIVAKLRQVDVLVSQGQSVAEAVRSISVTQFTYYRWRKEFGGLKTDQVKRLKELEKENERLRKA' A
#
# COMPACT_ATOMS: atom_id res chain seq x y z
N MET A 1 1.45 -17.58 13.12
CA MET A 1 0.81 -17.57 11.77
C MET A 1 1.76 -16.90 10.79
N PRO A 2 2.04 -17.48 9.62
CA PRO A 2 2.91 -16.84 8.64
C PRO A 2 2.29 -15.52 8.19
N GLN A 3 3.02 -14.41 8.36
CA GLN A 3 2.56 -13.11 7.87
C GLN A 3 2.44 -13.18 6.34
N LYS A 4 1.21 -13.06 5.82
CA LYS A 4 1.00 -12.88 4.38
C LYS A 4 1.67 -11.57 3.98
N LYS A 5 2.69 -11.65 3.11
CA LYS A 5 3.32 -10.47 2.53
C LYS A 5 2.30 -9.77 1.63
N HIS A 6 1.96 -8.53 1.95
CA HIS A 6 1.12 -7.70 1.10
C HIS A 6 1.91 -7.22 -0.11
N LYS A 7 1.28 -7.30 -1.29
CA LYS A 7 1.87 -6.70 -2.49
C LYS A 7 1.78 -5.16 -2.39
N PRO A 8 2.72 -4.40 -2.97
CA PRO A 8 2.66 -2.93 -2.96
C PRO A 8 1.33 -2.35 -3.45
N GLU A 9 0.70 -2.98 -4.45
CA GLU A 9 -0.59 -2.57 -4.99
C GLU A 9 -1.73 -2.74 -3.96
N GLU A 10 -1.69 -3.83 -3.17
CA GLU A 10 -2.63 -4.08 -2.08
C GLU A 10 -2.44 -3.08 -0.94
N ILE A 11 -1.20 -2.70 -0.62
CA ILE A 11 -0.88 -1.70 0.39
C ILE A 11 -1.50 -0.35 0.01
N VAL A 12 -1.26 0.11 -1.22
CA VAL A 12 -1.84 1.39 -1.70
C VAL A 12 -3.36 1.35 -1.75
N ALA A 13 -3.96 0.23 -2.18
CA ALA A 13 -5.41 0.08 -2.16
C ALA A 13 -5.98 0.20 -0.73
N LYS A 14 -5.35 -0.44 0.25
CA LYS A 14 -5.73 -0.35 1.66
C LYS A 14 -5.54 1.06 2.23
N LEU A 15 -4.45 1.75 1.91
CA LEU A 15 -4.24 3.15 2.34
C LEU A 15 -5.35 4.07 1.81
N ARG A 16 -5.73 3.94 0.53
CA ARG A 16 -6.84 4.70 -0.05
C ARG A 16 -8.18 4.39 0.62
N GLN A 17 -8.43 3.13 0.97
CA GLN A 17 -9.63 2.75 1.70
C GLN A 17 -9.70 3.45 3.06
N VAL A 18 -8.56 3.55 3.78
CA VAL A 18 -8.48 4.32 5.03
C VAL A 18 -8.78 5.80 4.79
N ASP A 19 -8.20 6.41 3.74
CA ASP A 19 -8.43 7.83 3.43
C ASP A 19 -9.92 8.12 3.13
N VAL A 20 -10.60 7.23 2.39
CA VAL A 20 -12.04 7.33 2.12
C VAL A 20 -12.85 7.27 3.41
N LEU A 21 -12.60 6.28 4.27
CA LEU A 21 -13.31 6.13 5.54
C LEU A 21 -13.10 7.33 6.48
N VAL A 22 -11.89 7.87 6.52
CA VAL A 22 -11.59 9.08 7.29
C VAL A 22 -12.31 10.30 6.71
N SER A 23 -12.40 10.43 5.38
CA SER A 23 -13.18 11.50 4.74
C SER A 23 -14.68 11.43 5.02
N GLN A 24 -15.19 10.23 5.33
CA GLN A 24 -16.57 9.99 5.77
C GLN A 24 -16.78 10.25 7.28
N GLY A 25 -15.74 10.69 7.99
CA GLY A 25 -15.82 11.05 9.41
C GLY A 25 -15.42 9.94 10.39
N GLN A 26 -14.95 8.78 9.91
CA GLN A 26 -14.41 7.76 10.82
C GLN A 26 -13.06 8.19 11.40
N SER A 27 -12.79 7.79 12.65
CA SER A 27 -11.45 7.97 13.20
C SER A 27 -10.43 7.11 12.45
N VAL A 28 -9.18 7.57 12.37
CA VAL A 28 -8.08 6.79 11.76
C VAL A 28 -7.96 5.41 12.42
N ALA A 29 -8.16 5.32 13.74
CA ALA A 29 -8.08 4.05 14.46
C ALA A 29 -9.20 3.06 14.08
N GLU A 30 -10.40 3.53 13.72
CA GLU A 30 -11.49 2.69 13.21
C GLU A 30 -11.26 2.30 11.76
N ALA A 31 -10.88 3.25 10.92
CA ALA A 31 -10.59 3.01 9.51
C ALA A 31 -9.42 2.03 9.33
N VAL A 32 -8.39 2.08 10.16
CA VAL A 32 -7.28 1.12 10.13
C VAL A 32 -7.71 -0.28 10.59
N ARG A 33 -8.61 -0.37 11.57
CA ARG A 33 -9.18 -1.66 12.00
C ARG A 33 -10.01 -2.31 10.88
N SER A 34 -10.74 -1.52 10.07
CA SER A 34 -11.57 -2.04 8.99
C SER A 34 -10.76 -2.77 7.89
N ILE A 35 -9.51 -2.34 7.65
CA ILE A 35 -8.60 -3.00 6.69
C ILE A 35 -7.79 -4.16 7.31
N SER A 36 -8.10 -4.52 8.56
CA SER A 36 -7.48 -5.61 9.33
C SER A 36 -5.96 -5.50 9.44
N VAL A 37 -5.44 -4.29 9.68
CA VAL A 37 -4.02 -4.07 9.98
C VAL A 37 -3.84 -3.31 11.30
N THR A 38 -2.63 -3.34 11.86
CA THR A 38 -2.32 -2.56 13.05
C THR A 38 -2.05 -1.09 12.69
N GLN A 39 -2.28 -0.17 13.63
CA GLN A 39 -1.93 1.24 13.46
C GLN A 39 -0.44 1.44 13.15
N PHE A 40 0.44 0.66 13.78
CA PHE A 40 1.87 0.68 13.49
C PHE A 40 2.17 0.34 12.02
N THR A 41 1.56 -0.73 11.50
CA THR A 41 1.70 -1.12 10.09
C THR A 41 1.16 -0.03 9.15
N TYR A 42 0.01 0.56 9.48
CA TYR A 42 -0.57 1.66 8.70
C TYR A 42 0.36 2.86 8.60
N TYR A 43 0.91 3.34 9.71
CA TYR A 43 1.81 4.51 9.70
C TYR A 43 3.11 4.23 8.94
N ARG A 44 3.67 3.01 9.06
CA ARG A 44 4.81 2.59 8.25
C ARG A 44 4.48 2.61 6.76
N TRP A 45 3.36 2.01 6.37
CA TRP A 45 2.91 2.01 4.99
C TRP A 45 2.62 3.41 4.45
N ARG A 46 2.05 4.31 5.26
CA ARG A 46 1.81 5.70 4.85
C ARG A 46 3.12 6.43 4.55
N LYS A 47 4.18 6.17 5.34
CA LYS A 47 5.52 6.73 5.10
C LYS A 47 6.14 6.20 3.80
N GLU A 48 5.97 4.91 3.50
CA GLU A 48 6.59 4.24 2.35
C GLU A 48 5.78 4.39 1.05
N PHE A 49 4.45 4.42 1.12
CA PHE A 49 3.54 4.31 -0.02
C PHE A 49 2.46 5.39 -0.08
N GLY A 50 2.30 6.24 0.95
CA GLY A 50 1.20 7.20 1.04
C GLY A 50 1.19 8.31 -0.03
N GLY A 51 2.32 8.55 -0.70
CA GLY A 51 2.41 9.48 -1.82
C GLY A 51 2.23 8.83 -3.21
N LEU A 52 2.05 7.50 -3.28
CA LEU A 52 2.00 6.77 -4.54
C LEU A 52 0.57 6.53 -4.99
N LYS A 53 0.28 6.84 -6.25
CA LYS A 53 -0.95 6.38 -6.91
C LYS A 53 -0.79 4.92 -7.35
N THR A 54 -1.89 4.16 -7.40
CA THR A 54 -1.87 2.71 -7.72
C THR A 54 -1.30 2.42 -9.11
N ASP A 55 -1.55 3.29 -10.08
CA ASP A 55 -0.95 3.29 -11.42
C ASP A 55 0.57 3.53 -11.39
N GLN A 56 1.06 4.39 -10.51
CA GLN A 56 2.50 4.59 -10.31
C GLN A 56 3.17 3.35 -9.71
N VAL A 57 2.51 2.65 -8.78
CA VAL A 57 3.03 1.38 -8.22
C VAL A 57 3.10 0.29 -9.27
N LYS A 58 2.06 0.14 -10.10
CA LYS A 58 2.06 -0.83 -11.20
C LYS A 58 3.18 -0.55 -12.19
N ARG A 59 3.36 0.72 -12.57
CA ARG A 59 4.42 1.15 -13.48
C ARG A 59 5.82 0.91 -12.90
N LEU A 60 6.02 1.15 -11.61
CA LEU A 60 7.30 0.93 -10.93
C LEU A 60 7.73 -0.54 -11.03
N LYS A 61 6.79 -1.47 -10.83
CA LYS A 61 7.04 -2.91 -10.93
C LYS A 61 7.31 -3.39 -12.35
N GLU A 62 6.61 -2.84 -13.34
CA GLU A 62 6.90 -3.11 -14.75
C GLU A 62 8.32 -2.65 -15.12
N LEU A 63 8.72 -1.47 -14.66
CA LEU A 63 10.06 -0.93 -14.87
C LEU A 63 11.13 -1.78 -14.17
N GLU A 64 10.90 -2.24 -12.93
CA GLU A 64 11.82 -3.14 -12.22
C GLU A 64 12.01 -4.45 -12.99
N LYS A 65 10.92 -5.05 -13.48
CA LYS A 65 10.97 -6.30 -14.25
C LYS A 65 11.74 -6.14 -15.57
N GLU A 66 11.52 -5.02 -16.26
CA GLU A 66 12.24 -4.72 -17.50
C GLU A 66 13.73 -4.45 -17.23
N ASN A 67 14.06 -3.75 -16.14
CA ASN A 67 15.45 -3.49 -15.75
C ASN A 67 16.20 -4.79 -15.40
N GLU A 68 15.54 -5.73 -14.71
CA GLU A 68 16.08 -7.07 -14.45
C GLU A 68 16.34 -7.84 -15.75
N ARG A 69 15.44 -7.77 -16.72
CA ARG A 69 15.60 -8.42 -18.02
C ARG A 69 16.80 -7.84 -18.77
N LEU A 70 16.91 -6.51 -18.82
CA LEU A 70 18.00 -5.80 -19.47
C LEU A 70 19.35 -6.05 -18.80
N ARG A 71 19.39 -6.21 -17.48
CA ARG A 71 20.63 -6.54 -16.74
C ARG A 71 21.10 -7.98 -16.91
N LYS A 72 20.21 -8.89 -17.34
CA LYS A 72 20.50 -10.31 -17.57
C LYS A 72 20.81 -10.61 -19.04
N ALA A 73 20.62 -9.65 -19.93
CA ALA A 73 21.02 -9.70 -21.34
C ALA A 73 22.45 -9.15 -21.50
#